data_AF-V4XLD5-F1
#
_entry.id   AF-V4XLD5-F1
#
_cell.length_a   1.000
_cell.length_b   1.000
_cell.length_c   1.000
_cell.angle_alpha   90.00
_cell.angle_beta   90.00
_cell.angle_gamma   90.00
#
_symmetry.space_group_name_H-M   'P 1'
#
loop_
_entity.id
_entity.type
_entity.pdbx_description
1 polymer ?
#
loop_
_entity_poly.entity_id
_entity_poly.type
_entity_poly.pdbx_seq_one_letter_code
_entity_poly.pdbx_strand_id
1 'polypeptide(L)'
;MDPRIREHATTIVDHSIDLQAGDRVVIQLPPEAEDLAVALYEICGDRGATPIWLTHSDRASRAFLRASGEEYETPDHQLACYENTDAFIIARGGANVTETSDVPPANTAAHRRAFKPVQEERLSKRWCLTQFPTSGHAQLAGMSTEAYEDFVWDAVGLDWDAQREFQAGMADRLDAAEAVRIVAGDETDLTLSVAGNHALNDYGEKNLPGGEVFTAPIPDSVEGDVHFDLPLYRQGREIVTCGSPSRTARSSPTARAKTSRY
;
A
#
# COMPACT_ATOMS: atom_id res chain seq x y z
N MET A 1 -22.61 8.69 9.43
CA MET A 1 -21.22 8.81 8.99
C MET A 1 -20.43 9.60 10.02
N ASP A 2 -19.33 9.00 10.51
CA ASP A 2 -18.34 9.64 11.38
C ASP A 2 -17.68 10.84 10.65
N PRO A 3 -17.48 12.01 11.28
CA PRO A 3 -16.84 13.16 10.64
C PRO A 3 -15.43 12.86 10.11
N ARG A 4 -14.67 11.98 10.75
CA ARG A 4 -13.30 11.60 10.34
C ARG A 4 -13.27 10.93 8.97
N ILE A 5 -14.36 10.25 8.58
CA ILE A 5 -14.51 9.66 7.24
C ILE A 5 -14.62 10.76 6.17
N ARG A 6 -15.28 11.88 6.48
CA ARG A 6 -15.38 13.01 5.56
C ARG A 6 -14.04 13.71 5.41
N GLU A 7 -13.34 13.93 6.52
CA GLU A 7 -11.97 14.47 6.51
C GLU A 7 -11.04 13.58 5.68
N HIS A 8 -11.12 12.26 5.86
CA HIS A 8 -10.38 11.30 5.05
C HIS A 8 -10.69 11.42 3.56
N ALA A 9 -11.97 11.45 3.19
CA ALA A 9 -12.40 11.62 1.80
C ALA A 9 -11.87 12.93 1.20
N THR A 10 -11.93 14.03 1.97
CA THR A 10 -11.39 15.34 1.59
C THR A 10 -9.88 15.28 1.37
N THR A 11 -9.11 14.68 2.28
CA THR A 11 -7.65 14.51 2.09
C THR A 11 -7.35 13.71 0.83
N ILE A 12 -8.07 12.60 0.58
CA ILE A 12 -7.87 11.82 -0.65
C ILE A 12 -8.08 12.69 -1.89
N VAL A 13 -9.19 13.41 -1.97
CA VAL A 13 -9.56 14.15 -3.20
C VAL A 13 -8.75 15.43 -3.41
N ASP A 14 -8.37 16.13 -2.34
CA ASP A 14 -7.68 17.42 -2.43
C ASP A 14 -6.17 17.24 -2.50
N HIS A 15 -5.64 16.34 -1.68
CA HIS A 15 -4.21 16.15 -1.54
C HIS A 15 -3.68 15.01 -2.41
N SER A 16 -4.26 13.81 -2.30
CA SER A 16 -3.67 12.63 -2.92
C SER A 16 -3.92 12.52 -4.42
N ILE A 17 -5.17 12.72 -4.87
CA ILE A 17 -5.52 12.54 -6.29
C ILE A 17 -5.74 13.85 -7.06
N ASP A 18 -5.77 14.99 -6.36
CA ASP A 18 -6.08 16.32 -6.92
C ASP A 18 -7.24 16.22 -7.92
N LEU A 19 -8.44 15.92 -7.39
CA LEU A 19 -9.62 15.59 -8.18
C LEU A 19 -10.06 16.76 -9.07
N GLN A 20 -10.20 16.51 -10.37
CA GLN A 20 -10.60 17.51 -11.37
C GLN A 20 -12.05 17.29 -11.84
N ALA A 21 -12.69 18.37 -12.27
CA ALA A 21 -14.00 18.29 -12.93
C ALA A 21 -13.90 17.47 -14.23
N GLY A 22 -14.85 16.56 -14.44
CA GLY A 22 -14.87 15.65 -15.59
C GLY A 22 -14.07 14.36 -15.41
N ASP A 23 -13.31 14.19 -14.31
CA ASP A 23 -12.59 12.96 -14.03
C ASP A 23 -13.52 11.75 -13.94
N ARG A 24 -13.13 10.63 -14.56
CA ARG A 24 -13.72 9.31 -14.32
C ARG A 24 -12.94 8.64 -13.21
N VAL A 25 -13.61 8.37 -12.08
CA VAL A 25 -12.95 7.93 -10.84
C VAL A 25 -13.35 6.51 -10.50
N VAL A 26 -12.37 5.60 -10.41
CA VAL A 26 -12.60 4.27 -9.84
C VAL A 26 -12.35 4.32 -8.34
N ILE A 27 -13.37 4.00 -7.55
CA ILE A 27 -13.30 3.88 -6.10
C ILE A 27 -13.32 2.38 -5.78
N GLN A 28 -12.19 1.81 -5.38
CA GLN A 28 -12.03 0.39 -5.07
C GLN A 28 -11.92 0.18 -3.56
N LEU A 29 -13.05 0.04 -2.88
CA LEU A 29 -13.13 -0.05 -1.41
C LEU A 29 -13.78 -1.36 -0.97
N PRO A 30 -13.35 -1.96 0.14
CA PRO A 30 -14.03 -3.12 0.71
C PRO A 30 -15.45 -2.76 1.19
N PRO A 31 -16.37 -3.73 1.33
CA PRO A 31 -17.75 -3.48 1.78
C PRO A 31 -17.83 -2.72 3.10
N GLU A 32 -16.88 -2.95 4.01
CA GLU A 32 -16.79 -2.30 5.32
C GLU A 32 -16.51 -0.79 5.23
N ALA A 33 -16.06 -0.29 4.08
CA ALA A 33 -15.74 1.11 3.84
C ALA A 33 -16.84 1.83 3.01
N GLU A 34 -18.08 1.36 3.07
CA GLU A 34 -19.22 1.97 2.34
C GLU A 34 -19.39 3.45 2.68
N ASP A 35 -19.28 3.84 3.96
CA ASP A 35 -19.39 5.24 4.37
C ASP A 35 -18.32 6.13 3.68
N LEU A 36 -17.09 5.62 3.49
CA LEU A 36 -16.05 6.32 2.73
C LEU A 36 -16.40 6.40 1.24
N ALA A 37 -16.97 5.33 0.66
CA ALA A 37 -17.45 5.34 -0.71
C ALA A 37 -18.53 6.42 -0.92
N VAL A 38 -19.49 6.51 0.01
CA VAL A 38 -20.55 7.53 0.00
C VAL A 38 -19.95 8.94 0.07
N ALA A 39 -19.01 9.19 0.99
CA ALA A 39 -18.35 10.49 1.10
C ALA A 39 -17.60 10.89 -0.18
N LEU A 40 -16.87 9.95 -0.79
CA LEU A 40 -16.17 10.19 -2.06
C LEU A 40 -17.15 10.44 -3.22
N TYR A 41 -18.29 9.76 -3.25
CA TYR A 41 -19.33 9.99 -4.25
C TYR A 41 -19.96 11.38 -4.15
N GLU A 42 -20.26 11.83 -2.93
CA GLU A 42 -20.75 13.18 -2.67
C GLU A 42 -19.77 14.23 -3.22
N ILE A 43 -18.48 14.11 -2.86
CA ILE A 43 -17.44 15.03 -3.33
C ILE A 43 -17.26 14.98 -4.85
N CYS A 44 -17.28 13.79 -5.45
CA CYS A 44 -17.22 13.66 -6.91
C CYS A 44 -18.40 14.39 -7.58
N GLY A 45 -19.61 14.20 -7.06
CA GLY A 45 -20.81 14.87 -7.57
C GLY A 45 -20.71 16.39 -7.48
N ASP A 46 -20.27 16.92 -6.33
CA ASP A 46 -20.10 18.35 -6.10
C ASP A 46 -19.04 18.99 -7.02
N ARG A 47 -18.02 18.21 -7.43
CA ARG A 47 -16.93 18.66 -8.32
C ARG A 47 -17.15 18.32 -9.79
N GLY A 48 -18.26 17.69 -10.14
CA GLY A 48 -18.57 17.30 -11.53
C GLY A 48 -17.68 16.16 -12.06
N ALA A 49 -17.15 15.31 -11.18
CA ALA A 49 -16.50 14.06 -11.54
C ALA A 49 -17.51 12.90 -11.61
N THR A 50 -17.16 11.83 -12.32
CA THR A 50 -18.01 10.64 -12.51
C THR A 50 -17.41 9.43 -11.79
N PRO A 51 -17.90 9.04 -10.62
CA PRO A 51 -17.36 7.92 -9.86
C PRO A 51 -18.00 6.57 -10.24
N ILE A 52 -17.23 5.50 -10.09
CA ILE A 52 -17.71 4.11 -10.00
C ILE A 52 -17.12 3.42 -8.77
N TRP A 53 -17.97 2.85 -7.92
CA TRP A 53 -17.56 2.04 -6.78
C TRP A 53 -17.45 0.57 -7.19
N LEU A 54 -16.24 0.03 -7.09
CA LEU A 54 -15.92 -1.37 -7.28
C LEU A 54 -15.61 -2.00 -5.93
N THR A 55 -16.59 -2.69 -5.35
CA THR A 55 -16.36 -3.49 -4.15
C THR A 55 -15.84 -4.89 -4.49
N HIS A 56 -15.27 -5.58 -3.51
CA HIS A 56 -14.73 -6.93 -3.67
C HIS A 56 -15.09 -7.83 -2.49
N SER A 57 -14.97 -9.13 -2.71
CA SER A 57 -15.13 -10.14 -1.67
C SER A 57 -13.93 -11.06 -1.66
N ASP A 58 -13.14 -11.01 -0.58
CA ASP A 58 -12.00 -11.91 -0.41
C ASP A 58 -12.42 -13.38 -0.44
N ARG A 59 -13.65 -13.68 0.01
CA ARG A 59 -14.25 -15.02 -0.07
C ARG A 59 -14.47 -15.46 -1.53
N ALA A 60 -14.99 -14.57 -2.36
CA ALA A 60 -15.20 -14.84 -3.79
C ALA A 60 -13.85 -14.99 -4.52
N SER A 61 -12.89 -14.09 -4.26
CA SER A 61 -11.54 -14.16 -4.81
C SER A 61 -10.84 -15.45 -4.39
N ARG A 62 -10.92 -15.84 -3.12
CA ARG A 62 -10.41 -17.13 -2.61
C ARG A 62 -11.04 -18.31 -3.36
N ALA A 63 -12.36 -18.34 -3.53
CA ALA A 63 -13.06 -19.41 -4.23
C ALA A 63 -12.60 -19.52 -5.68
N PHE A 64 -12.52 -18.39 -6.39
CA PHE A 64 -12.03 -18.32 -7.77
C PHE A 64 -10.60 -18.83 -7.89
N LEU A 65 -9.68 -18.31 -7.07
CA LEU A 65 -8.27 -18.73 -7.12
C LEU A 65 -8.08 -20.21 -6.81
N ARG A 66 -8.89 -20.80 -5.91
CA ARG A 66 -8.83 -22.24 -5.62
C ARG A 66 -9.39 -23.09 -6.76
N ALA A 67 -10.41 -22.61 -7.48
CA ALA A 67 -11.07 -23.35 -8.54
C ALA A 67 -10.32 -23.29 -9.87
N SER A 68 -9.77 -22.13 -10.23
CA SER A 68 -9.15 -21.90 -11.55
C SER A 68 -7.74 -22.47 -11.72
N GLY A 69 -7.04 -22.81 -10.63
CA GLY A 69 -5.68 -23.35 -10.72
C GLY A 69 -4.65 -22.30 -11.13
N GLU A 70 -3.89 -22.56 -12.19
CA GLU A 70 -2.74 -21.73 -12.62
C GLU A 70 -2.88 -21.15 -14.04
N GLU A 71 -3.99 -21.41 -14.72
CA GLU A 71 -4.24 -20.94 -16.09
C GLU A 71 -5.14 -19.71 -16.06
N TYR A 72 -4.59 -18.56 -16.45
CA TYR A 72 -5.27 -17.28 -16.47
C TYR A 72 -4.92 -16.50 -17.72
N GLU A 73 -5.93 -15.87 -18.31
CA GLU A 73 -5.77 -14.84 -19.34
C GLU A 73 -5.84 -13.45 -18.69
N THR A 74 -5.31 -12.44 -19.38
CA THR A 74 -5.50 -11.05 -18.96
C THR A 74 -6.99 -10.73 -19.00
N PRO A 75 -7.58 -10.17 -17.93
CA PRO A 75 -9.00 -9.83 -17.94
C PRO A 75 -9.23 -8.51 -18.68
N ASP A 76 -9.41 -8.60 -20.00
CA ASP A 76 -9.52 -7.44 -20.91
C ASP A 76 -10.63 -6.45 -20.50
N HIS A 77 -11.72 -6.94 -19.93
CA HIS A 77 -12.81 -6.10 -19.42
C HIS A 77 -12.38 -5.21 -18.23
N GLN A 78 -11.48 -5.70 -17.36
CA GLN A 78 -10.93 -4.89 -16.27
C GLN A 78 -9.86 -3.94 -16.79
N LEU A 79 -9.05 -4.38 -17.76
CA LEU A 79 -8.08 -3.51 -18.43
C LEU A 79 -8.79 -2.30 -19.05
N ALA A 80 -9.83 -2.54 -19.84
CA ALA A 80 -10.61 -1.49 -20.49
C ALA A 80 -11.25 -0.51 -19.48
N CYS A 81 -11.63 -0.99 -18.29
CA CYS A 81 -12.13 -0.13 -17.22
C CYS A 81 -11.06 0.87 -16.77
N TYR A 82 -9.83 0.42 -16.52
CA TYR A 82 -8.74 1.30 -16.09
C TYR A 82 -8.19 2.16 -17.24
N GLU A 83 -8.18 1.68 -18.48
CA GLU A 83 -7.88 2.53 -19.66
C GLU A 83 -8.83 3.74 -19.75
N ASN A 84 -10.07 3.56 -19.29
CA ASN A 84 -11.11 4.58 -19.24
C ASN A 84 -11.26 5.25 -17.86
N THR A 85 -10.20 5.23 -17.04
CA THR A 85 -10.16 5.86 -15.72
C THR A 85 -9.10 6.96 -15.69
N ASP A 86 -9.42 8.09 -15.04
CA ASP A 86 -8.52 9.23 -14.92
C ASP A 86 -7.84 9.29 -13.54
N ALA A 87 -8.57 8.86 -12.49
CA ALA A 87 -8.04 8.69 -11.14
C ALA A 87 -8.61 7.42 -10.48
N PHE A 88 -7.82 6.74 -9.63
CA PHE A 88 -8.34 5.62 -8.84
C PHE A 88 -7.96 5.71 -7.36
N ILE A 89 -8.90 5.33 -6.51
CA ILE A 89 -8.75 5.28 -5.07
C ILE A 89 -8.90 3.82 -4.66
N ILE A 90 -7.99 3.30 -3.85
CA ILE A 90 -8.08 1.94 -3.32
C ILE A 90 -7.88 1.97 -1.81
N ALA A 91 -8.71 1.26 -1.05
CA ALA A 91 -8.49 1.09 0.40
C ALA A 91 -8.14 -0.35 0.75
N ARG A 92 -7.16 -0.51 1.64
CA ARG A 92 -7.02 -1.71 2.45
C ARG A 92 -8.08 -1.69 3.55
N GLY A 93 -8.55 -2.87 3.91
CA GLY A 93 -9.60 -3.09 4.88
C GLY A 93 -10.16 -4.50 4.69
N GLY A 94 -11.30 -4.79 5.29
CA GLY A 94 -11.95 -6.09 5.22
C GLY A 94 -12.08 -6.77 6.58
N ALA A 95 -13.02 -7.71 6.67
CA ALA A 95 -13.32 -8.43 7.91
C ALA A 95 -12.24 -9.46 8.33
N ASN A 96 -11.47 -10.03 7.40
CA ASN A 96 -10.53 -11.11 7.71
C ASN A 96 -9.24 -11.05 6.87
N VAL A 97 -8.15 -10.63 7.50
CA VAL A 97 -6.82 -10.49 6.85
C VAL A 97 -6.18 -11.81 6.43
N THR A 98 -6.70 -12.94 6.92
CA THR A 98 -6.20 -14.30 6.60
C THR A 98 -7.12 -15.08 5.68
N GLU A 99 -8.14 -14.43 5.09
CA GLU A 99 -9.17 -15.10 4.29
C GLU A 99 -8.57 -15.98 3.19
N THR A 100 -7.54 -15.51 2.49
CA THR A 100 -6.89 -16.23 1.37
C THR A 100 -5.74 -17.17 1.80
N SER A 101 -5.54 -17.39 3.11
CA SER A 101 -4.38 -18.11 3.66
C SER A 101 -4.22 -19.55 3.16
N ASP A 102 -5.29 -20.19 2.70
CA ASP A 102 -5.30 -21.56 2.22
C ASP A 102 -5.28 -21.69 0.69
N VAL A 103 -5.20 -20.57 -0.04
CA VAL A 103 -5.02 -20.57 -1.50
C VAL A 103 -3.59 -21.07 -1.82
N PRO A 104 -3.42 -22.00 -2.78
CA PRO A 104 -2.09 -22.39 -3.22
C PRO A 104 -1.27 -21.18 -3.73
N PRO A 105 -0.01 -21.00 -3.32
CA PRO A 105 0.82 -19.89 -3.77
C PRO A 105 0.98 -19.80 -5.30
N ALA A 106 1.03 -20.95 -5.97
CA ALA A 106 1.17 -21.04 -7.42
C ALA A 106 -0.04 -20.41 -8.14
N ASN A 107 -1.26 -20.69 -7.69
CA ASN A 107 -2.49 -20.09 -8.22
C ASN A 107 -2.46 -18.56 -8.08
N THR A 108 -2.07 -18.07 -6.90
CA THR A 108 -1.95 -16.61 -6.66
C THR A 108 -0.88 -15.99 -7.55
N ALA A 109 0.26 -16.67 -7.75
CA ALA A 109 1.33 -16.18 -8.61
C ALA A 109 0.91 -16.15 -10.09
N ALA A 110 0.19 -17.18 -10.55
CA ALA A 110 -0.33 -17.24 -11.91
C ALA A 110 -1.36 -16.14 -12.19
N HIS A 111 -2.34 -15.98 -11.29
CA HIS A 111 -3.30 -14.88 -11.40
C HIS A 111 -2.62 -13.51 -11.46
N ARG A 112 -1.62 -13.26 -10.60
CA ARG A 112 -0.87 -12.00 -10.60
C ARG A 112 -0.10 -11.75 -11.91
N ARG A 113 0.45 -12.81 -12.54
CA ARG A 113 1.12 -12.67 -13.84
C ARG A 113 0.13 -12.24 -14.92
N ALA A 114 -1.04 -12.88 -14.99
CA ALA A 114 -2.08 -12.52 -15.95
C ALA A 114 -2.68 -11.13 -15.67
N PHE A 115 -2.77 -10.72 -14.41
CA PHE A 115 -3.29 -9.41 -14.02
C PHE A 115 -2.30 -8.25 -14.21
N LYS A 116 -1.02 -8.53 -14.50
CA LYS A 116 0.05 -7.53 -14.59
C LYS A 116 -0.28 -6.36 -15.54
N PRO A 117 -0.84 -6.57 -16.75
CA PRO A 117 -1.21 -5.45 -17.62
C PRO A 117 -2.25 -4.51 -16.98
N VAL A 118 -3.25 -5.07 -16.29
CA VAL A 118 -4.27 -4.27 -15.58
C VAL A 118 -3.64 -3.47 -14.43
N GLN A 119 -2.72 -4.09 -13.69
CA GLN A 119 -1.99 -3.40 -12.62
C GLN A 119 -1.15 -2.24 -13.15
N GLU A 120 -0.43 -2.44 -14.24
CA GLU A 120 0.40 -1.42 -14.89
C GLU A 120 -0.45 -0.25 -15.40
N GLU A 121 -1.55 -0.54 -16.10
CA GLU A 121 -2.47 0.49 -16.58
C GLU A 121 -3.05 1.30 -15.43
N ARG A 122 -3.49 0.64 -14.36
CA ARG A 122 -4.02 1.30 -13.18
C ARG A 122 -2.98 2.22 -12.52
N LEU A 123 -1.74 1.76 -12.37
CA LEU A 123 -0.66 2.55 -11.75
C LEU A 123 -0.19 3.74 -12.61
N SER A 124 -0.58 3.80 -13.89
CA SER A 124 -0.33 4.95 -14.76
C SER A 124 -1.24 6.15 -14.50
N LYS A 125 -2.34 5.97 -13.75
CA LYS A 125 -3.32 7.02 -13.45
C LYS A 125 -2.91 7.85 -12.24
N ARG A 126 -3.65 8.92 -11.92
CA ARG A 126 -3.57 9.53 -10.58
C ARG A 126 -4.17 8.56 -9.56
N TRP A 127 -3.52 8.38 -8.42
CA TRP A 127 -3.98 7.36 -7.49
C TRP A 127 -3.64 7.57 -6.03
N CYS A 128 -4.51 7.04 -5.18
CA CYS A 128 -4.34 6.97 -3.75
C CYS A 128 -4.63 5.55 -3.24
N LEU A 129 -3.65 4.93 -2.60
CA LEU A 129 -3.83 3.75 -1.76
C LEU A 129 -3.98 4.21 -0.32
N THR A 130 -5.12 3.93 0.28
CA THR A 130 -5.39 4.28 1.66
C THR A 130 -5.64 3.07 2.57
N GLN A 131 -5.63 3.29 3.87
CA GLN A 131 -6.17 2.36 4.87
C GLN A 131 -7.56 2.82 5.34
N PHE A 132 -8.52 1.89 5.42
CA PHE A 132 -9.76 2.09 6.16
C PHE A 132 -9.72 1.20 7.42
N PRO A 133 -10.11 1.71 8.61
CA PRO A 133 -10.06 0.94 9.83
C PRO A 133 -11.17 -0.11 9.85
N THR A 134 -10.80 -1.39 9.93
CA THR A 134 -11.75 -2.50 10.03
C THR A 134 -11.37 -3.41 11.18
N SER A 135 -12.36 -4.14 11.72
CA SER A 135 -12.14 -5.10 12.81
C SER A 135 -11.07 -6.16 12.50
N GLY A 136 -11.03 -6.65 11.25
CA GLY A 136 -10.00 -7.60 10.82
C GLY A 136 -8.58 -7.02 10.90
N HIS A 137 -8.41 -5.74 10.61
CA HIS A 137 -7.12 -5.05 10.72
C HIS A 137 -6.79 -4.64 12.17
N ALA A 138 -7.79 -4.26 12.95
CA ALA A 138 -7.61 -4.03 14.39
C ALA A 138 -7.09 -5.30 15.09
N GLN A 139 -7.66 -6.45 14.76
CA GLN A 139 -7.19 -7.74 15.27
C GLN A 139 -5.75 -8.04 14.82
N LEU A 140 -5.41 -7.76 13.56
CA LEU A 140 -4.04 -7.91 13.04
C LEU A 140 -3.04 -7.04 13.81
N ALA A 141 -3.45 -5.82 14.16
CA ALA A 141 -2.65 -4.87 14.93
C ALA A 141 -2.61 -5.18 16.43
N GLY A 142 -3.37 -6.17 16.92
CA GLY A 142 -3.49 -6.46 18.35
C GLY A 142 -4.20 -5.37 19.15
N MET A 143 -5.09 -4.61 18.50
CA MET A 143 -5.79 -3.46 19.06
C MET A 143 -7.31 -3.73 19.17
N SER A 144 -7.99 -2.98 20.05
CA SER A 144 -9.45 -2.85 19.97
C SER A 144 -9.85 -2.07 18.71
N THR A 145 -11.09 -2.23 18.24
CA THR A 145 -11.55 -1.56 17.01
C THR A 145 -11.45 -0.04 17.09
N GLU A 146 -11.95 0.56 18.17
CA GLU A 146 -11.91 2.02 18.38
C GLU A 146 -10.46 2.54 18.45
N ALA A 147 -9.56 1.86 19.16
CA ALA A 147 -8.16 2.26 19.21
C ALA A 147 -7.46 2.19 17.83
N TYR A 148 -7.84 1.21 17.00
CA TYR A 148 -7.33 1.11 15.63
C TYR A 148 -7.93 2.17 14.70
N GLU A 149 -9.21 2.52 14.88
CA GLU A 149 -9.84 3.64 14.18
C GLU A 149 -9.10 4.94 14.47
N ASP A 150 -8.89 5.26 15.75
CA ASP A 150 -8.15 6.45 16.19
C ASP A 150 -6.73 6.45 15.60
N PHE A 151 -6.01 5.32 15.68
CA PHE A 151 -4.67 5.19 15.10
C PHE A 151 -4.64 5.47 13.59
N VAL A 152 -5.60 4.94 12.82
CA VAL A 152 -5.66 5.17 11.37
C VAL A 152 -6.02 6.61 11.06
N TRP A 153 -6.98 7.19 11.77
CA TRP A 153 -7.44 8.57 11.52
C TRP A 153 -6.43 9.62 11.94
N ASP A 154 -5.72 9.43 13.05
CA ASP A 154 -4.62 10.30 13.46
C ASP A 154 -3.50 10.31 12.40
N ALA A 155 -3.22 9.15 11.78
CA ALA A 155 -2.20 9.04 10.74
C ALA A 155 -2.66 9.66 9.40
N VAL A 156 -3.92 9.47 9.02
CA VAL A 156 -4.50 10.02 7.78
C VAL A 156 -4.67 11.54 7.86
N GLY A 157 -5.07 12.04 9.03
CA GLY A 157 -5.42 13.45 9.28
C GLY A 157 -4.24 14.37 9.58
N LEU A 158 -3.00 13.94 9.29
CA LEU A 158 -1.83 14.79 9.44
C LEU A 158 -1.90 16.05 8.56
N ASP A 159 -1.25 17.11 9.00
CA ASP A 159 -0.91 18.25 8.13
C ASP A 159 0.20 17.79 7.17
N TRP A 160 -0.20 17.40 5.96
CA TRP A 160 0.70 16.80 4.99
C TRP A 160 1.73 17.80 4.41
N ASP A 161 1.43 19.10 4.42
CA ASP A 161 2.39 20.14 4.03
C ASP A 161 3.47 20.28 5.11
N ALA A 162 3.07 20.37 6.38
CA ALA A 162 4.02 20.37 7.50
C ALA A 162 4.86 19.09 7.55
N GLN A 163 4.24 17.93 7.27
CA GLN A 163 4.93 16.64 7.20
C GLN A 163 5.92 16.60 6.03
N ARG A 164 5.58 17.17 4.88
CA ARG A 164 6.49 17.31 3.73
C ARG A 164 7.72 18.15 4.08
N GLU A 165 7.52 19.31 4.71
CA GLU A 165 8.60 20.21 5.14
C GLU A 165 9.51 19.54 6.17
N PHE A 166 8.92 18.87 7.17
CA PHE A 166 9.67 18.14 8.19
C PHE A 166 10.58 17.05 7.58
N GLN A 167 10.07 16.33 6.59
CA GLN A 167 10.79 15.24 5.91
C GLN A 167 11.81 15.72 4.87
N ALA A 168 11.70 16.94 4.35
CA ALA A 168 12.55 17.46 3.28
C ALA A 168 14.05 17.39 3.64
N GLY A 169 14.41 17.74 4.89
CA GLY A 169 15.79 17.66 5.35
C GLY A 169 16.35 16.24 5.43
N MET A 170 15.50 15.22 5.57
CA MET A 170 15.93 13.81 5.48
C MET A 170 16.18 13.41 4.01
N ALA A 171 15.32 13.86 3.09
CA ALA A 171 15.49 13.61 1.66
C ALA A 171 16.81 14.21 1.16
N ASP A 172 17.10 15.46 1.50
CA ASP A 172 18.35 16.14 1.13
C ASP A 172 19.59 15.39 1.61
N ARG A 173 19.55 14.85 2.84
CA ARG A 173 20.65 14.06 3.41
C ARG A 173 20.83 12.73 2.69
N LEU A 174 19.73 12.08 2.33
CA LEU A 174 19.75 10.79 1.66
C LEU A 174 20.21 10.93 0.20
N ASP A 175 19.80 11.99 -0.48
CA ASP A 175 20.27 12.36 -1.83
C ASP A 175 21.77 12.63 -1.89
N ALA A 176 22.32 13.28 -0.87
CA ALA A 176 23.74 13.59 -0.80
C ALA A 176 24.61 12.41 -0.32
N ALA A 177 24.00 11.32 0.16
CA ALA A 177 24.73 10.21 0.73
C ALA A 177 25.28 9.25 -0.34
N GLU A 178 26.47 8.72 -0.11
CA GLU A 178 26.98 7.58 -0.90
C GLU A 178 26.55 6.25 -0.28
N ALA A 179 26.46 6.19 1.05
CA ALA A 179 26.10 4.99 1.79
C ALA A 179 25.27 5.34 3.04
N VAL A 180 24.44 4.39 3.45
CA VAL A 180 23.65 4.42 4.69
C VAL A 180 24.07 3.25 5.55
N ARG A 181 24.30 3.50 6.85
CA ARG A 181 24.52 2.47 7.86
C ARG A 181 23.41 2.54 8.90
N ILE A 182 22.70 1.43 9.07
CA ILE A 182 21.60 1.27 10.04
C ILE A 182 22.13 0.42 11.19
N VAL A 183 22.13 0.98 12.40
CA VAL A 183 22.57 0.28 13.61
C VAL A 183 21.44 0.31 14.64
N ALA A 184 21.07 -0.87 15.16
CA ALA A 184 20.10 -1.00 16.24
C ALA A 184 20.46 -2.20 17.13
N GLY A 185 20.83 -1.90 18.39
CA GLY A 185 21.33 -2.89 19.33
C GLY A 185 22.56 -3.65 18.79
N ASP A 186 22.70 -4.91 19.21
CA ASP A 186 23.77 -5.80 18.74
C ASP A 186 23.31 -6.69 17.56
N GLU A 187 22.03 -6.59 17.16
CA GLU A 187 21.42 -7.50 16.18
C GLU A 187 21.22 -6.88 14.79
N THR A 188 21.34 -5.55 14.67
CA THR A 188 21.27 -4.85 13.38
C THR A 188 22.49 -3.98 13.18
N ASP A 189 23.28 -4.30 12.16
CA ASP A 189 24.34 -3.47 11.62
C ASP A 189 24.39 -3.75 10.11
N LEU A 190 23.69 -2.90 9.36
CA LEU A 190 23.50 -3.04 7.91
C LEU A 190 24.05 -1.82 7.21
N THR A 191 24.95 -2.01 6.26
CA THR A 191 25.46 -0.96 5.38
C THR A 191 25.02 -1.23 3.94
N LEU A 192 24.59 -0.18 3.25
CA LEU A 192 24.17 -0.23 1.85
C LEU A 192 24.56 1.06 1.13
N SER A 193 24.99 0.94 -0.13
CA SER A 193 25.25 2.10 -0.99
C SER A 193 23.94 2.63 -1.56
N VAL A 194 23.77 3.95 -1.48
CA VAL A 194 22.67 4.70 -2.13
C VAL A 194 23.19 5.67 -3.20
N ALA A 195 24.51 5.67 -3.44
CA ALA A 195 25.18 6.53 -4.39
C ALA A 195 24.49 6.59 -5.75
N GLY A 196 24.16 7.81 -6.19
CA GLY A 196 23.56 8.09 -7.49
C GLY A 196 22.05 7.82 -7.60
N ASN A 197 21.38 7.41 -6.51
CA ASN A 197 19.93 7.32 -6.47
C ASN A 197 19.32 8.55 -5.80
N HIS A 198 18.11 8.91 -6.26
CA HIS A 198 17.34 9.98 -5.66
C HIS A 198 16.48 9.49 -4.50
N ALA A 199 16.34 10.31 -3.48
CA ALA A 199 15.38 10.15 -2.40
C ALA A 199 14.00 10.64 -2.84
N LEU A 200 12.97 9.93 -2.42
CA LEU A 200 11.58 10.32 -2.59
C LEU A 200 11.01 10.61 -1.20
N ASN A 201 10.26 11.71 -1.10
CA ASN A 201 9.54 12.12 0.10
C ASN A 201 8.06 11.76 -0.10
N ASP A 202 7.59 10.69 0.54
CA ASP A 202 6.16 10.35 0.56
C ASP A 202 5.48 11.17 1.66
N TYR A 203 4.74 12.18 1.25
CA TYR A 203 3.94 13.02 2.13
C TYR A 203 2.44 12.82 1.87
N GLY A 204 2.00 11.61 1.53
CA GLY A 204 0.56 11.30 1.47
C GLY A 204 -0.07 11.39 0.08
N GLU A 205 0.74 11.59 -0.97
CA GLU A 205 0.23 11.78 -2.34
C GLU A 205 -0.28 10.46 -2.95
N LYS A 206 0.47 9.37 -2.76
CA LYS A 206 0.12 8.06 -3.35
C LYS A 206 -0.30 7.04 -2.30
N ASN A 207 0.35 7.04 -1.13
CA ASN A 207 -0.04 6.21 0.01
C ASN A 207 -0.58 7.11 1.11
N LEU A 208 -1.76 6.82 1.64
CA LEU A 208 -2.39 7.59 2.71
C LEU A 208 -2.78 6.65 3.88
N PRO A 209 -2.17 6.74 5.06
CA PRO A 209 -1.08 7.64 5.41
C PRO A 209 0.23 7.30 4.67
N GLY A 210 1.00 8.35 4.38
CA GLY A 210 2.40 8.27 3.93
C GLY A 210 3.35 8.53 5.11
N GLY A 211 4.42 9.30 4.87
CA GLY A 211 5.37 9.70 5.91
C GLY A 211 6.71 8.96 5.88
N GLU A 212 7.08 8.41 4.72
CA GLU A 212 8.38 7.78 4.49
C GLU A 212 9.26 8.59 3.55
N VAL A 213 10.55 8.72 3.89
CA VAL A 213 11.59 9.15 2.96
C VAL A 213 12.40 7.92 2.57
N PHE A 214 12.44 7.61 1.27
CA PHE A 214 13.03 6.36 0.79
C PHE A 214 13.85 6.55 -0.48
N THR A 215 14.80 5.65 -0.70
CA THR A 215 15.57 5.52 -1.94
C THR A 215 15.88 4.05 -2.22
N ALA A 216 16.44 3.75 -3.39
CA ALA A 216 16.87 2.41 -3.74
C ALA A 216 18.34 2.18 -3.32
N PRO A 217 18.68 1.06 -2.66
CA PRO A 217 20.07 0.64 -2.53
C PRO A 217 20.61 0.10 -3.86
N ILE A 218 21.93 0.16 -4.04
CA ILE A 218 22.64 -0.66 -5.03
C ILE A 218 22.57 -2.12 -4.54
N PRO A 219 21.91 -3.05 -5.25
CA PRO A 219 21.61 -4.39 -4.70
C PRO A 219 22.83 -5.17 -4.22
N ASP A 220 23.94 -5.11 -4.97
CA ASP A 220 25.16 -5.86 -4.66
C ASP A 220 26.04 -5.20 -3.59
N SER A 221 25.63 -4.05 -3.04
CA SER A 221 26.41 -3.30 -2.03
C SER A 221 25.98 -3.57 -0.57
N VAL A 222 24.96 -4.41 -0.38
CA VAL A 222 24.33 -4.59 0.94
C VAL A 222 25.13 -5.57 1.79
N GLU A 223 25.73 -5.08 2.87
CA GLU A 223 26.56 -5.84 3.78
C GLU A 223 26.07 -5.74 5.23
N GLY A 224 26.04 -6.86 5.93
CA GLY A 224 25.71 -6.92 7.35
C GLY A 224 24.48 -7.75 7.67
N ASP A 225 23.93 -7.52 8.86
CA ASP A 225 22.83 -8.27 9.45
C ASP A 225 21.70 -7.31 9.89
N VAL A 226 20.45 -7.72 9.69
CA VAL A 226 19.26 -6.95 10.11
C VAL A 226 18.29 -7.82 10.90
N HIS A 227 17.77 -7.30 12.00
CA HIS A 227 16.74 -7.93 12.82
C HIS A 227 15.37 -7.32 12.54
N PHE A 228 14.34 -8.17 12.42
CA PHE A 228 12.95 -7.74 12.27
C PHE A 228 12.11 -8.10 13.50
N ASP A 229 11.60 -7.09 14.19
CA ASP A 229 10.79 -7.21 15.40
C ASP A 229 9.28 -7.18 15.14
N LEU A 230 8.85 -6.74 13.94
CA LEU A 230 7.45 -6.70 13.52
C LEU A 230 7.06 -7.88 12.62
N PRO A 231 5.86 -8.45 12.78
CA PRO A 231 5.36 -9.52 11.93
C PRO A 231 5.05 -9.00 10.52
N LEU A 232 5.56 -9.69 9.49
CA LEU A 232 5.33 -9.33 8.09
C LEU A 232 4.23 -10.22 7.50
N TYR A 233 3.08 -9.67 7.13
CA TYR A 233 2.03 -10.43 6.46
C TYR A 233 2.11 -10.32 4.93
N ARG A 234 2.03 -11.45 4.23
CA ARG A 234 1.98 -11.52 2.76
C ARG A 234 1.07 -12.66 2.32
N GLN A 235 0.13 -12.37 1.41
CA GLN A 235 -0.81 -13.36 0.86
C GLN A 235 -1.61 -14.10 1.96
N GLY A 236 -2.13 -13.35 2.93
CA GLY A 236 -2.92 -13.90 4.04
C GLY A 236 -2.12 -14.74 5.04
N ARG A 237 -0.78 -14.71 4.98
CA ARG A 237 0.10 -15.48 5.86
C ARG A 237 1.11 -14.56 6.52
N GLU A 238 1.39 -14.79 7.80
CA GLU A 238 2.58 -14.23 8.43
C GLU A 238 3.83 -14.88 7.84
N ILE A 239 4.79 -14.08 7.42
CA ILE A 239 6.13 -14.50 7.04
C ILE A 239 6.93 -14.64 8.34
N VAL A 240 7.21 -15.88 8.69
CA VAL A 240 8.16 -16.25 9.75
C VAL A 240 9.48 -16.61 9.08
N THR A 241 10.58 -15.93 9.42
CA THR A 241 11.91 -16.38 9.00
C THR A 241 12.18 -17.74 9.64
N CYS A 242 12.64 -18.70 8.83
CA CYS A 242 12.78 -20.09 9.28
C CYS A 242 13.94 -20.21 10.29
N GLY A 243 13.65 -20.56 11.54
CA GLY A 243 14.60 -21.29 12.39
C GLY A 243 15.23 -20.61 13.61
N SER A 244 14.82 -19.42 14.06
CA SER A 244 15.27 -18.88 15.35
C SER A 244 14.22 -17.90 15.93
N PRO A 245 14.03 -17.83 17.26
CA PRO A 245 13.27 -16.75 17.88
C PRO A 245 13.92 -15.36 17.66
N SER A 246 15.19 -15.30 17.22
CA SER A 246 15.80 -14.10 16.63
C SER A 246 15.64 -14.11 15.11
N ARG A 247 14.94 -13.12 14.55
CA ARG A 247 14.67 -12.99 13.11
C ARG A 247 15.79 -12.21 12.42
N THR A 248 17.03 -12.67 12.55
CA THR A 248 18.19 -12.06 11.91
C THR A 248 18.30 -12.56 10.47
N ALA A 249 18.22 -11.66 9.50
CA ALA A 249 18.52 -11.95 8.10
C ALA A 249 19.93 -11.48 7.76
N ARG A 250 20.77 -12.41 7.30
CA ARG A 250 22.10 -12.10 6.76
C ARG A 250 21.99 -11.73 5.29
N SER A 251 22.70 -10.69 4.84
CA SER A 251 22.75 -10.39 3.42
C SER A 251 23.34 -11.57 2.64
N SER A 252 22.54 -12.11 1.72
CA SER A 252 22.90 -13.09 0.70
C SER A 252 22.45 -12.49 -0.63
N PRO A 253 23.10 -12.79 -1.78
CA PRO A 253 22.75 -12.22 -3.09
C PRO A 253 21.28 -12.42 -3.52
N THR A 254 20.52 -13.22 -2.77
CA THR A 254 19.12 -13.54 -2.96
C THR A 254 18.14 -12.67 -2.16
N ALA A 255 18.61 -11.76 -1.29
CA ALA A 255 17.77 -10.81 -0.57
C ALA A 255 17.28 -9.71 -1.53
N ARG A 256 16.19 -9.99 -2.26
CA ARG A 256 15.52 -9.00 -3.11
C ARG A 256 14.86 -7.93 -2.24
N ALA A 257 15.53 -6.81 -2.05
CA ALA A 257 14.87 -5.56 -1.72
C ALA A 257 13.80 -5.27 -2.79
N LYS A 258 12.63 -4.78 -2.37
CA LYS A 258 11.61 -4.29 -3.31
C LYS A 258 12.20 -3.11 -4.07
N THR A 259 12.70 -3.32 -5.27
CA THR A 259 12.84 -2.26 -6.26
C THR A 259 11.46 -2.00 -6.84
N SER A 260 10.72 -1.05 -6.27
CA SER A 260 9.74 -0.32 -7.09
C SER A 260 10.55 0.52 -8.06
N ARG A 261 10.50 0.17 -9.34
CA ARG A 261 10.81 1.16 -10.37
C ARG A 261 9.60 2.10 -10.38
N TYR A 262 9.79 3.28 -9.80
CA TYR A 262 8.93 4.42 -10.10
C TYR A 262 9.38 5.04 -11.42
#